data_AF-A0A661I804-F1
#
_entry.id   AF-A0A661I804-F1
#
_cell.length_a   1.000
_cell.length_b   1.000
_cell.length_c   1.000
_cell.angle_alpha   90.00
_cell.angle_beta   90.00
_cell.angle_gamma   90.00
#
_symmetry.space_group_name_H-M   'P 1'
#
loop_
_entity.id
_entity.type
_entity.pdbx_description
1 polymer ?
#
loop_
_entity_poly.entity_id
_entity_poly.type
_entity_poly.pdbx_seq_one_letter_code
_entity_poly.pdbx_strand_id
1 'polypeptide(L)'
;MILNKLEGEEMKRFSILVGLAAAAVVFTGCGGGGGGGGGGYVPPAPPPAMDVLYLDDVNGGLVGVPYACDSGSGVTDANGAFYFYVGDNCTFDLTGFDGSTAYLWDPLFIDDEGANGIGGIGYDCWSGTYGTTDVSGYFEYDVDDECTFYL
;
A
#
# COMPACT_ATOMS: atom_id res chain seq x y z
N MET A 1 60.20 14.80 18.75
CA MET A 1 60.30 15.58 20.00
C MET A 1 58.88 15.98 20.40
N ILE A 2 58.35 15.30 21.43
CA ILE A 2 57.30 15.75 22.38
C ILE A 2 55.89 15.98 21.77
N LEU A 3 54.96 15.01 21.84
CA LEU A 3 53.99 14.72 22.94
C LEU A 3 53.10 15.92 23.36
N ASN A 4 51.79 15.82 23.06
CA ASN A 4 50.65 16.35 23.84
C ASN A 4 49.45 15.42 23.50
N LYS A 5 49.11 14.38 24.27
CA LYS A 5 48.48 14.33 25.62
C LYS A 5 47.04 14.92 25.58
N LEU A 6 46.02 14.06 25.45
CA LEU A 6 45.05 13.60 26.49
C LEU A 6 44.31 14.78 27.15
N GLU A 7 42.99 14.88 27.15
CA GLU A 7 41.97 14.26 28.05
C GLU A 7 40.58 14.70 27.48
N GLY A 8 39.42 14.04 27.59
CA GLY A 8 38.86 13.19 28.64
C GLY A 8 37.51 13.80 29.09
N GLU A 9 36.42 13.01 28.96
CA GLU A 9 35.10 13.12 29.64
C GLU A 9 34.19 14.33 29.32
N GLU A 10 32.87 14.20 29.12
CA GLU A 10 31.88 13.85 30.16
C GLU A 10 30.68 13.08 29.55
N MET A 11 30.64 11.77 29.82
CA MET A 11 29.45 10.94 29.69
C MET A 11 28.54 11.22 30.89
N LYS A 12 27.59 12.13 30.74
CA LYS A 12 26.70 12.53 31.85
C LYS A 12 25.67 11.43 32.14
N ARG A 13 26.02 10.57 33.10
CA ARG A 13 25.16 9.62 33.79
C ARG A 13 24.11 10.37 34.61
N PHE A 14 22.83 10.17 34.31
CA PHE A 14 21.71 10.29 35.26
C PHE A 14 20.76 9.15 34.92
N SER A 15 21.03 7.92 35.38
CA SER A 15 20.62 7.41 36.69
C SER A 15 19.13 7.62 36.97
N ILE A 16 18.36 6.56 36.69
CA ILE A 16 17.41 5.90 37.59
C ILE A 16 16.20 6.75 38.04
N LEU A 17 14.99 6.26 37.69
CA LEU A 17 13.92 6.09 38.67
C LEU A 17 12.96 4.98 38.24
N VAL A 18 13.15 3.84 38.92
CA VAL A 18 12.27 2.69 39.03
C VAL A 18 10.95 3.14 39.65
N GLY A 19 9.83 2.85 38.99
CA GLY A 19 8.48 3.08 39.50
C GLY A 19 7.64 1.81 39.38
N LEU A 20 7.91 0.84 40.26
CA LEU A 20 7.08 -0.34 40.47
C LEU A 20 5.74 0.10 41.12
N ALA A 21 4.62 -0.14 40.45
CA ALA A 21 3.31 -0.15 41.09
C ALA A 21 2.49 -1.31 40.53
N ALA A 22 2.67 -2.47 41.15
CA ALA A 22 1.81 -3.62 40.97
C ALA A 22 0.45 -3.34 41.63
N ALA A 23 -0.60 -3.26 40.83
CA ALA A 23 -1.98 -3.39 41.29
C ALA A 23 -2.58 -4.64 40.62
N ALA A 24 -2.37 -5.78 41.28
CA ALA A 24 -3.11 -6.99 40.98
C ALA A 24 -4.55 -6.83 41.47
N VAL A 25 -5.51 -6.76 40.55
CA VAL A 25 -6.93 -6.96 40.87
C VAL A 25 -7.37 -8.23 40.15
N VAL A 26 -7.42 -9.31 40.91
CA VAL A 26 -8.06 -10.56 40.54
C VAL A 26 -9.54 -10.41 40.87
N PHE A 27 -10.39 -10.28 39.85
CA PHE A 27 -11.79 -10.67 39.97
C PHE A 27 -12.05 -11.84 39.03
N THR A 28 -12.13 -13.02 39.65
CA THR A 28 -12.68 -14.24 39.07
C THR A 28 -14.15 -14.03 38.76
N GLY A 29 -14.46 -13.75 37.49
CA GLY A 29 -15.81 -13.84 36.95
C GLY A 29 -16.02 -15.22 36.32
N CYS A 30 -16.54 -16.16 37.10
CA CYS A 30 -17.16 -17.37 36.59
C CYS A 30 -18.65 -17.05 36.33
N GLY A 31 -19.04 -17.04 35.06
CA GLY A 31 -20.44 -16.99 34.61
C GLY A 31 -20.49 -17.60 33.22
N GLY A 32 -20.98 -18.83 33.09
CA GLY A 32 -22.37 -19.07 32.70
C GLY A 32 -22.47 -18.98 31.17
N GLY A 33 -22.39 -20.06 30.42
CA GLY A 33 -23.45 -21.07 30.38
C GLY A 33 -24.57 -20.57 29.48
N GLY A 34 -24.51 -20.88 28.19
CA GLY A 34 -25.49 -20.42 27.20
C GLY A 34 -25.28 -21.06 25.83
N GLY A 35 -25.49 -22.38 25.75
CA GLY A 35 -25.71 -23.07 24.49
C GLY A 35 -27.03 -22.61 23.90
N GLY A 36 -26.98 -21.62 23.02
CA GLY A 36 -28.10 -21.16 22.21
C GLY A 36 -27.75 -21.37 20.76
N GLY A 37 -28.24 -22.45 20.17
CA GLY A 37 -28.32 -22.62 18.71
C GLY A 37 -29.32 -21.63 18.14
N GLY A 38 -28.96 -20.35 18.17
CA GLY A 38 -29.61 -19.31 17.40
C GLY A 38 -28.95 -19.31 16.04
N GLY A 39 -29.68 -19.68 15.00
CA GLY A 39 -29.36 -19.26 13.64
C GLY A 39 -29.40 -17.74 13.62
N GLY A 40 -28.32 -17.11 14.07
CA GLY A 40 -28.15 -15.67 14.04
C GLY A 40 -28.29 -15.26 12.60
N TYR A 41 -29.28 -14.43 12.32
CA TYR A 41 -29.33 -13.69 11.07
C TYR A 41 -28.05 -12.86 11.01
N VAL A 42 -27.03 -13.37 10.32
CA VAL A 42 -25.88 -12.57 9.94
C VAL A 42 -26.41 -11.69 8.82
N PRO A 43 -26.51 -10.36 9.02
CA PRO A 43 -26.91 -9.49 7.93
C PRO A 43 -25.96 -9.72 6.75
N PRO A 44 -26.47 -9.72 5.50
CA PRO A 44 -25.60 -9.86 4.34
C PRO A 44 -24.53 -8.77 4.41
N ALA A 45 -23.29 -9.14 4.08
CA ALA A 45 -22.20 -8.18 4.00
C ALA A 45 -22.63 -7.02 3.07
N PRO A 46 -22.34 -5.76 3.45
CA PRO A 46 -22.62 -4.64 2.57
C PRO A 46 -21.93 -4.86 1.21
N PRO A 47 -22.54 -4.39 0.10
CA PRO A 47 -21.91 -4.47 -1.20
C PRO A 47 -20.55 -3.75 -1.16
N PRO A 48 -19.56 -4.23 -1.91
CA PRO A 48 -18.26 -3.59 -1.96
C PRO A 48 -18.40 -2.16 -2.48
N ALA A 49 -17.61 -1.24 -1.91
CA ALA A 49 -17.61 0.15 -2.32
C ALA A 49 -16.82 0.29 -3.62
N MET A 50 -17.37 1.07 -4.57
CA MET A 50 -16.62 1.51 -5.75
C MET A 50 -15.70 2.65 -5.35
N ASP A 51 -14.49 2.66 -5.91
CA ASP A 51 -13.53 3.75 -5.78
C ASP A 51 -12.92 4.11 -7.14
N VAL A 52 -12.14 5.20 -7.17
CA VAL A 52 -11.45 5.70 -8.35
C VAL A 52 -10.02 6.08 -8.01
N LEU A 53 -9.10 5.64 -8.87
CA LEU A 53 -7.70 6.03 -8.85
C LEU A 53 -7.28 6.41 -10.28
N TYR A 54 -6.09 6.97 -10.40
CA TYR A 54 -5.59 7.54 -11.65
C TYR A 54 -4.25 6.89 -11.98
N LEU A 55 -4.12 6.39 -13.20
CA LEU A 55 -2.84 5.95 -13.76
C LEU A 55 -2.26 7.10 -14.59
N ASP A 56 -1.08 7.57 -14.24
CA ASP A 56 -0.46 8.73 -14.88
C ASP A 56 1.05 8.58 -15.07
N ASP A 57 1.61 9.49 -15.86
CA ASP A 57 3.04 9.68 -16.06
C ASP A 57 3.45 11.11 -15.66
N VAL A 58 4.71 11.47 -15.89
CA VAL A 58 5.22 12.83 -15.62
C VAL A 58 4.52 13.96 -16.39
N ASN A 59 3.74 13.62 -17.42
CA ASN A 59 2.99 14.55 -18.26
C ASN A 59 1.49 14.57 -17.91
N GLY A 60 1.00 13.62 -17.12
CA GLY A 60 -0.35 13.53 -16.59
C GLY A 60 -1.02 12.19 -16.87
N GLY A 61 -2.35 12.16 -16.74
CA GLY A 61 -3.15 10.94 -16.86
C GLY A 61 -2.99 10.20 -18.18
N LEU A 62 -2.80 8.88 -18.10
CA LEU A 62 -2.63 8.00 -19.25
C LEU A 62 -3.98 7.54 -19.79
N VAL A 63 -4.33 8.00 -21.00
CA VAL A 63 -5.62 7.68 -21.63
C VAL A 63 -5.59 6.35 -22.37
N GLY A 64 -6.67 5.58 -22.25
CA GLY A 64 -6.92 4.41 -23.09
C GLY A 64 -6.10 3.17 -22.73
N VAL A 65 -5.50 3.13 -21.54
CA VAL A 65 -4.81 1.94 -21.01
C VAL A 65 -5.86 0.90 -20.64
N PRO A 66 -5.85 -0.29 -21.25
CA PRO A 66 -6.78 -1.35 -20.88
C PRO A 66 -6.48 -1.88 -19.47
N TYR A 67 -7.54 -2.14 -18.70
CA TYR A 67 -7.41 -2.83 -17.42
C TYR A 67 -8.54 -3.84 -17.22
N ALA A 68 -8.24 -4.90 -16.48
CA ALA A 68 -9.18 -5.94 -16.07
C ALA A 68 -9.09 -6.16 -14.56
N CYS A 69 -10.18 -5.86 -13.86
CA CYS A 69 -10.37 -6.17 -12.46
C CYS A 69 -11.18 -7.46 -12.30
N ASP A 70 -11.11 -8.08 -11.12
CA ASP A 70 -11.92 -9.25 -10.76
C ASP A 70 -13.44 -9.01 -11.00
N SER A 71 -13.91 -7.77 -10.77
CA SER A 71 -15.30 -7.38 -10.94
C SER A 71 -15.70 -7.00 -12.38
N GLY A 72 -14.74 -6.78 -13.28
CA GLY A 72 -14.99 -6.25 -14.62
C GLY A 72 -13.79 -5.56 -15.25
N SER A 73 -13.91 -5.17 -16.53
CA SER A 73 -12.82 -4.58 -17.32
C SER A 73 -13.19 -3.21 -17.87
N GLY A 74 -12.18 -2.38 -18.16
CA GLY A 74 -12.35 -1.05 -18.71
C GLY A 74 -11.12 -0.55 -19.46
N VAL A 75 -11.13 0.75 -19.77
CA VAL A 75 -9.99 1.52 -20.25
C VAL A 75 -9.90 2.79 -19.44
N THR A 76 -8.70 3.26 -19.15
CA THR A 76 -8.51 4.54 -18.44
C THR A 76 -9.09 5.70 -19.24
N ASP A 77 -9.69 6.67 -18.55
CA ASP A 77 -10.28 7.83 -19.19
C ASP A 77 -9.25 8.91 -19.58
N ALA A 78 -9.70 10.08 -20.06
CA ALA A 78 -8.82 11.15 -20.51
C ALA A 78 -7.90 11.74 -19.42
N ASN A 79 -8.20 11.49 -18.14
CA ASN A 79 -7.38 11.88 -17.01
C ASN A 79 -6.62 10.69 -16.42
N GLY A 80 -6.64 9.51 -17.05
CA GLY A 80 -6.05 8.30 -16.50
C GLY A 80 -6.93 7.58 -15.47
N ALA A 81 -8.19 8.02 -15.27
CA ALA A 81 -9.02 7.46 -14.22
C ALA A 81 -9.45 6.03 -14.55
N PHE A 82 -9.40 5.14 -13.55
CA PHE A 82 -9.95 3.80 -13.59
C PHE A 82 -10.81 3.53 -12.35
N TYR A 83 -11.86 2.74 -12.54
CA TYR A 83 -12.86 2.46 -11.51
C TYR A 83 -12.79 0.99 -11.12
N PHE A 84 -12.79 0.73 -9.81
CA PHE A 84 -12.67 -0.61 -9.26
C PHE A 84 -13.52 -0.72 -7.98
N TYR A 85 -13.77 -1.94 -7.52
CA TYR A 85 -14.30 -2.14 -6.19
C TYR A 85 -13.16 -2.36 -5.21
N VAL A 86 -13.24 -1.77 -4.01
CA VAL A 86 -12.25 -1.98 -2.95
C VAL A 86 -12.14 -3.48 -2.64
N GLY A 87 -10.92 -4.02 -2.67
CA GLY A 87 -10.62 -5.44 -2.55
C GLY A 87 -10.38 -6.17 -3.88
N ASP A 88 -10.57 -5.51 -5.03
CA ASP A 88 -10.33 -6.11 -6.34
C ASP A 88 -8.85 -6.16 -6.70
N ASN A 89 -8.47 -7.19 -7.45
CA ASN A 89 -7.19 -7.21 -8.14
C ASN A 89 -7.40 -6.66 -9.55
N CYS A 90 -6.67 -5.62 -9.92
CA CYS A 90 -6.79 -4.97 -11.23
C CYS A 90 -5.48 -5.09 -12.01
N THR A 91 -5.57 -5.70 -13.19
CA THR A 91 -4.45 -5.95 -14.10
C THR A 91 -4.47 -4.95 -15.25
N PHE A 92 -3.37 -4.21 -15.43
CA PHE A 92 -3.21 -3.22 -16.51
C PHE A 92 -2.35 -3.80 -17.63
N ASP A 93 -2.80 -3.62 -18.86
CA ASP A 93 -2.03 -3.91 -20.08
C ASP A 93 -1.15 -2.71 -20.41
N LEU A 94 0.13 -2.81 -20.10
CA LEU A 94 1.15 -1.79 -20.36
C LEU A 94 1.95 -2.13 -21.64
N THR A 95 1.34 -2.85 -22.58
CA THR A 95 1.91 -3.03 -23.93
C THR A 95 2.06 -1.68 -24.62
N GLY A 96 3.26 -1.43 -25.16
CA GLY A 96 3.64 -0.17 -25.82
C GLY A 96 4.26 0.87 -24.89
N PHE A 97 4.45 0.53 -23.61
CA PHE A 97 5.17 1.38 -22.65
C PHE A 97 6.62 0.94 -22.51
N ASP A 98 7.56 1.90 -22.53
CA ASP A 98 9.00 1.66 -22.44
C ASP A 98 9.47 1.53 -20.98
N GLY A 99 8.77 0.71 -20.19
CA GLY A 99 9.13 0.42 -18.81
C GLY A 99 10.57 -0.05 -18.68
N SER A 100 11.27 0.39 -17.63
CA SER A 100 12.59 -0.13 -17.32
C SER A 100 12.96 0.10 -15.86
N THR A 101 13.19 -1.00 -15.14
CA THR A 101 13.84 -0.99 -13.81
C THR A 101 15.23 -0.33 -13.84
N ALA A 102 15.88 -0.22 -15.00
CA ALA A 102 17.22 0.34 -15.15
C ALA A 102 17.23 1.82 -15.59
N TYR A 103 16.16 2.29 -16.21
CA TYR A 103 16.08 3.61 -16.84
C TYR A 103 14.69 4.20 -16.60
N LEU A 104 14.57 5.09 -15.60
CA LEU A 104 13.34 5.81 -15.22
C LEU A 104 12.87 6.81 -16.30
N TRP A 105 12.76 6.37 -17.55
CA TRP A 105 12.49 7.25 -18.68
C TRP A 105 11.00 7.56 -18.79
N ASP A 106 10.16 6.57 -18.50
CA ASP A 106 8.71 6.72 -18.44
C ASP A 106 8.19 6.19 -17.08
N PRO A 107 8.40 6.92 -15.97
CA PRO A 107 7.88 6.47 -14.68
C PRO A 107 6.36 6.63 -14.67
N LEU A 108 5.67 5.59 -14.17
CA LEU A 108 4.23 5.59 -13.97
C LEU A 108 3.90 5.66 -12.49
N PHE A 109 2.75 6.26 -12.19
CA PHE A 109 2.27 6.41 -10.82
C PHE A 109 0.79 6.03 -10.72
N ILE A 110 0.38 5.68 -9.50
CA ILE A 110 -1.02 5.50 -9.12
C ILE A 110 -1.37 6.61 -8.15
N ASP A 111 -2.31 7.45 -8.54
CA ASP A 111 -2.66 8.69 -7.86
C ASP A 111 -4.13 8.73 -7.40
N ASP A 112 -4.42 9.55 -6.40
CA ASP A 112 -5.80 9.96 -6.07
C ASP A 112 -6.32 11.12 -6.97
N GLU A 113 -7.57 11.51 -6.76
CA GLU A 113 -8.21 12.64 -7.47
C GLU A 113 -7.43 13.97 -7.32
N GLY A 114 -6.57 14.09 -6.31
CA GLY A 114 -5.75 15.26 -6.05
C GLY A 114 -4.35 15.23 -6.69
N ALA A 115 -4.05 14.24 -7.54
CA ALA A 115 -2.70 13.97 -8.05
C ALA A 115 -1.68 13.77 -6.92
N ASN A 116 -2.12 13.09 -5.86
CA ASN A 116 -1.24 12.62 -4.81
C ASN A 116 -1.04 11.12 -4.99
N GLY A 117 0.21 10.74 -5.15
CA GLY A 117 0.65 9.35 -5.16
C GLY A 117 0.13 8.51 -4.02
N ILE A 118 -0.36 7.32 -4.36
CA ILE A 118 -0.89 6.34 -3.41
C ILE A 118 0.15 5.24 -3.18
N GLY A 119 0.82 5.34 -2.04
CA GLY A 119 1.80 4.35 -1.60
C GLY A 119 1.22 3.14 -0.89
N GLY A 120 1.95 2.04 -0.94
CA GLY A 120 1.64 0.80 -0.26
C GLY A 120 0.67 -0.12 -1.00
N ILE A 121 0.33 0.17 -2.26
CA ILE A 121 -0.42 -0.74 -3.12
C ILE A 121 0.53 -1.84 -3.57
N GLY A 122 0.24 -3.09 -3.22
CA GLY A 122 1.02 -4.23 -3.70
C GLY A 122 0.77 -4.46 -5.18
N TYR A 123 1.81 -4.83 -5.92
CA TYR A 123 1.70 -5.19 -7.34
C TYR A 123 2.62 -6.34 -7.72
N ASP A 124 2.22 -7.07 -8.77
CA ASP A 124 2.97 -8.15 -9.41
C ASP A 124 2.79 -8.06 -10.92
N CYS A 125 3.89 -8.03 -11.66
CA CYS A 125 3.90 -7.93 -13.11
C CYS A 125 4.32 -9.24 -13.77
N TRP A 126 3.83 -9.49 -14.98
CA TRP A 126 4.09 -10.72 -15.74
C TRP A 126 5.59 -10.96 -15.93
N SER A 127 6.37 -9.91 -16.17
CA SER A 127 7.83 -9.95 -16.27
C SER A 127 8.55 -10.58 -15.07
N GLY A 128 7.87 -10.64 -13.92
CA GLY A 128 8.43 -11.04 -12.63
C GLY A 128 8.92 -9.86 -11.79
N THR A 129 8.67 -8.63 -12.23
CA THR A 129 8.83 -7.42 -11.41
C THR A 129 7.65 -7.31 -10.43
N TYR A 130 7.91 -7.10 -9.14
CA TYR A 130 6.88 -7.02 -8.11
C TYR A 130 7.32 -6.09 -6.99
N GLY A 131 6.37 -5.58 -6.22
CA GLY A 131 6.67 -4.70 -5.11
C GLY A 131 5.46 -4.06 -4.47
N THR A 132 5.68 -2.86 -3.92
CA THR A 132 4.63 -1.98 -3.42
C THR A 132 4.89 -0.58 -3.96
N THR A 133 3.84 0.14 -4.36
CA THR A 133 3.97 1.53 -4.78
C THR A 133 4.63 2.36 -3.67
N ASP A 134 5.49 3.30 -4.05
CA ASP A 134 6.14 4.18 -3.07
C ASP A 134 5.20 5.32 -2.62
N VAL A 135 5.69 6.22 -1.77
CA VAL A 135 4.87 7.34 -1.26
C VAL A 135 4.40 8.33 -2.32
N SER A 136 4.98 8.27 -3.53
CA SER A 136 4.55 9.03 -4.69
C SER A 136 3.72 8.20 -5.67
N GLY A 137 3.28 7.00 -5.29
CA GLY A 137 2.48 6.15 -6.17
C GLY A 137 3.31 5.42 -7.23
N TYR A 138 4.63 5.65 -7.27
CA TYR A 138 5.51 5.08 -8.27
C TYR A 138 5.61 3.56 -8.09
N PHE A 139 5.59 2.84 -9.21
CA PHE A 139 5.87 1.40 -9.28
C PHE A 139 6.86 1.09 -10.39
N GLU A 140 7.65 0.04 -10.18
CA GLU A 140 8.54 -0.50 -11.20
C GLU A 140 7.78 -1.45 -12.12
N TYR A 141 8.03 -1.35 -13.43
CA TYR A 141 7.50 -2.26 -14.45
C TYR A 141 8.51 -2.38 -15.59
N ASP A 142 8.44 -3.47 -16.36
CA ASP A 142 9.29 -3.69 -17.54
C ASP A 142 8.60 -3.23 -18.83
N VAL A 143 9.33 -3.27 -19.95
CA VAL A 143 8.80 -2.94 -21.28
C VAL A 143 7.73 -3.95 -21.70
N ASP A 144 6.63 -3.44 -22.28
CA ASP A 144 5.51 -4.24 -22.78
C ASP A 144 4.95 -5.24 -21.74
N ASP A 145 4.72 -4.77 -20.51
CA ASP A 145 4.38 -5.63 -19.38
C ASP A 145 2.88 -5.62 -19.04
N GLU A 146 2.47 -6.53 -18.17
CA GLU A 146 1.13 -6.60 -17.62
C GLU A 146 1.24 -6.65 -16.09
N CYS A 147 0.71 -5.63 -15.40
CA CYS A 147 0.89 -5.46 -13.96
C CYS A 147 -0.44 -5.54 -13.21
N THR A 148 -0.51 -6.42 -12.22
CA THR A 148 -1.67 -6.61 -11.35
C THR A 148 -1.47 -5.88 -10.02
N PHE A 149 -2.39 -4.99 -9.68
CA PHE A 149 -2.44 -4.26 -8.42
C PHE A 149 -3.50 -4.84 -7.50
N TYR A 150 -3.20 -4.94 -6.20
CA TYR A 150 -4.11 -5.44 -5.17
C TYR A 150 -4.74 -4.25 -4.42
N LEU A 151 -5.96 -3.88 -4.81
CA LEU A 151 -6.66 -2.65 -4.41
C LEU A 151 -7.74 -2.87 -3.36
#